data_AF-A0A0S8AVF1-F1
#
_entry.id   AF-A0A0S8AVF1-F1
#
_cell.length_a   1.000
_cell.length_b   1.000
_cell.length_c   1.000
_cell.angle_alpha   90.00
_cell.angle_beta   90.00
_cell.angle_gamma   90.00
#
_symmetry.space_group_name_H-M   'P 1'
#
loop_
_entity.id
_entity.type
_entity.pdbx_description
1 polymer ?
#
loop_
_entity_poly.entity_id
_entity_poly.type
_entity_poly.pdbx_seq_one_letter_code
_entity_poly.pdbx_strand_id
1 'polypeptide(L)' 'AALYLGDLSFLSVEIGWLSGLLHHREMESLLLPLYLEAYKKSITQNMDKRNEPILEWLNQLLAAEIM' A
#
# COMPACT_ATOMS: atom_id res chain seq x y z
N ALA A 1 1.26 7.09 -10.94
CA ALA A 1 1.92 8.41 -11.07
C ALA A 1 3.17 8.50 -10.20
N ALA A 2 3.08 8.24 -8.88
CA ALA A 2 4.24 8.29 -7.96
C ALA A 2 5.46 7.46 -8.42
N LEU A 3 5.24 6.26 -8.95
CA LEU A 3 6.31 5.44 -9.56
C LEU A 3 7.10 6.18 -10.66
N TYR A 4 6.41 6.95 -11.50
CA TYR A 4 7.02 7.75 -12.56
C TYR A 4 7.61 9.08 -12.05
N LEU A 5 7.19 9.54 -10.88
CA LEU A 5 7.76 10.70 -10.19
C LEU A 5 9.03 10.35 -9.39
N GLY A 6 9.40 9.06 -9.34
CA GLY A 6 10.64 8.58 -8.74
C GLY A 6 10.61 8.42 -7.22
N ASP A 7 9.48 8.71 -6.57
CA ASP A 7 9.35 8.61 -5.12
C ASP A 7 7.96 8.05 -4.75
N LEU A 8 7.95 6.84 -4.19
CA LEU A 8 6.73 6.18 -3.73
C LEU A 8 6.25 6.72 -2.37
N SER A 9 7.06 7.50 -1.65
CA SER A 9 6.66 8.15 -0.39
C SER A 9 5.52 9.15 -0.58
N PHE A 10 5.33 9.67 -1.81
CA PHE A 10 4.18 10.49 -2.13
C PHE A 10 2.87 9.75 -1.84
N LEU A 11 2.81 8.43 -2.08
CA LEU A 11 1.63 7.60 -1.84
C LEU A 11 1.28 7.45 -0.35
N SER A 12 2.22 7.69 0.55
CA SER A 12 1.99 7.53 2.00
C SER A 12 0.92 8.49 2.51
N VAL A 13 0.81 9.68 1.91
CA VAL A 13 -0.23 10.67 2.28
C VAL A 13 -1.62 10.16 1.91
N GLU A 14 -1.78 9.59 0.70
CA GLU A 14 -3.05 9.01 0.28
C GLU A 14 -3.43 7.78 1.10
N ILE A 15 -2.47 6.95 1.50
CA ILE A 15 -2.73 5.80 2.37
C ILE A 15 -3.21 6.26 3.76
N GLY A 16 -2.54 7.24 4.35
CA GLY A 16 -2.97 7.83 5.63
C GLY A 16 -4.39 8.43 5.54
N TRP A 17 -4.71 9.12 4.44
CA TRP A 17 -6.06 9.61 4.19
C TRP A 17 -7.09 8.49 4.05
N LEU A 18 -6.78 7.42 3.30
CA LEU A 18 -7.65 6.25 3.14
C LEU A 18 -7.92 5.57 4.49
N SER A 19 -6.89 5.38 5.31
CA SER A 19 -7.01 4.84 6.66
C SER A 19 -7.97 5.68 7.52
N GLY A 20 -7.77 7.01 7.52
CA GLY A 20 -8.67 7.94 8.22
C GLY A 20 -10.11 7.92 7.69
N LEU A 21 -10.31 7.78 6.38
CA LEU A 21 -11.62 7.66 5.77
C LEU A 21 -12.35 6.38 6.18
N LEU A 22 -11.66 5.24 6.18
CA LEU A 22 -12.22 3.95 6.60
C LEU A 22 -12.60 3.99 8.09
N HIS A 23 -11.74 4.57 8.91
CA HIS A 23 -12.03 4.79 10.33
C HIS A 23 -13.27 5.68 10.52
N HIS A 24 -13.38 6.80 9.79
CA HIS A 24 -14.55 7.68 9.85
C HIS A 24 -15.84 6.99 9.43
N ARG A 25 -15.76 5.98 8.56
CA ARG A 25 -16.90 5.15 8.12
C ARG A 25 -17.18 3.95 9.02
N GLU A 26 -16.54 3.88 10.18
CA GLU A 26 -16.67 2.77 11.14
C GLU A 26 -16.32 1.40 10.52
N MET A 27 -15.44 1.41 9.52
CA MET A 27 -14.98 0.17 8.89
C MET A 27 -13.88 -0.48 9.73
N GLU A 28 -13.80 -1.81 9.64
CA GLU A 28 -12.77 -2.58 10.34
C GLU A 28 -11.37 -2.12 9.89
N SER A 29 -10.50 -1.82 10.85
CA SER A 29 -9.14 -1.33 10.61
C SER A 29 -8.29 -2.31 9.79
N LEU A 30 -8.64 -3.60 9.80
CA LEU A 30 -7.94 -4.65 9.07
C LEU A 30 -8.19 -4.61 7.55
N LEU A 31 -9.23 -3.91 7.08
CA LEU A 31 -9.61 -3.94 5.66
C LEU A 31 -8.57 -3.30 4.74
N LEU A 32 -7.90 -2.24 5.18
CA LEU A 32 -6.83 -1.61 4.40
C LEU A 32 -5.58 -2.50 4.32
N PRO A 33 -5.05 -3.06 5.42
CA PRO A 33 -4.00 -4.07 5.36
C PRO A 33 -4.34 -5.27 4.46
N LEU A 34 -5.56 -5.80 4.55
CA LEU A 34 -6.00 -6.92 3.70
C LEU A 34 -6.01 -6.55 2.22
N TYR A 35 -6.49 -5.35 1.90
CA TYR A 35 -6.48 -4.85 0.53
C TYR A 35 -5.04 -4.71 -0.01
N LEU A 36 -4.14 -4.15 0.80
CA LEU A 36 -2.73 -3.96 0.43
C LEU A 36 -2.00 -5.29 0.25
N GLU A 37 -2.26 -6.30 1.08
CA GLU A 37 -1.74 -7.65 0.89
C GLU A 37 -2.26 -8.32 -0.39
N ALA A 38 -3.56 -8.19 -0.69
CA ALA A 38 -4.12 -8.68 -1.94
C ALA A 38 -3.49 -7.98 -3.16
N TYR A 39 -3.23 -6.68 -3.06
CA TYR A 39 -2.58 -5.90 -4.10
C TYR A 39 -1.12 -6.34 -4.32
N LYS A 40 -0.34 -6.50 -3.24
CA LYS A 40 1.03 -7.04 -3.26
C LYS A 40 1.09 -8.42 -3.90
N LYS A 41 0.15 -9.31 -3.57
CA LYS A 41 0.03 -10.64 -4.19
C LYS A 41 -0.20 -10.55 -5.69
N SER A 42 -1.10 -9.68 -6.13
CA SER A 42 -1.39 -9.47 -7.56
C SER A 42 -0.16 -8.97 -8.33
N ILE A 43 0.59 -8.00 -7.77
CA ILE A 43 1.84 -7.52 -8.36
C ILE A 43 2.85 -8.66 -8.50
N THR A 44 3.06 -9.43 -7.43
CA THR A 44 4.00 -10.56 -7.41
C THR A 44 3.68 -11.61 -8.48
N GLN A 45 2.39 -11.82 -8.78
CA GLN A 45 1.94 -12.83 -9.75
C GLN A 45 2.00 -12.37 -11.21
N ASN A 46 1.81 -11.07 -11.46
CA ASN A 46 1.56 -10.55 -12.81
C ASN A 46 2.67 -9.64 -13.34
N MET A 47 3.64 -9.28 -12.52
CA MET A 47 4.66 -8.32 -12.86
C MET A 47 6.06 -8.92 -12.77
N ASP A 48 6.95 -8.47 -13.65
CA ASP A 48 8.36 -8.87 -13.64
C ASP A 48 9.18 -8.07 -12.62
N LYS A 49 10.47 -8.44 -12.50
CA LYS A 49 11.44 -7.87 -11.55
C LYS A 49 11.58 -6.35 -11.59
N ARG A 50 11.13 -5.66 -12.65
CA ARG A 50 11.22 -4.20 -12.74
C ARG A 50 10.33 -3.47 -11.73
N ASN A 51 9.44 -4.19 -11.06
CA ASN A 51 8.49 -3.66 -10.08
C ASN A 51 8.91 -3.92 -8.63
N GLU A 52 10.15 -4.37 -8.42
CA GLU A 52 10.76 -4.56 -7.09
C GLU A 52 10.65 -3.33 -6.17
N PRO A 53 10.80 -2.07 -6.65
CA PRO A 53 10.60 -0.89 -5.81
C PRO A 53 9.17 -0.78 -5.23
N ILE A 54 8.15 -1.22 -5.98
CA ILE A 54 6.76 -1.20 -5.52
C ILE A 54 6.53 -2.24 -4.43
N LEU A 55 7.11 -3.44 -4.62
CA LEU A 55 7.04 -4.52 -3.63
C LEU A 55 7.76 -4.15 -2.34
N GLU A 56 8.92 -3.52 -2.44
CA GLU A 56 9.67 -3.03 -1.28
C GLU A 56 8.89 -1.96 -0.51
N TRP A 57 8.33 -0.98 -1.22
CA TRP A 57 7.46 0.03 -0.62
C TRP A 57 6.22 -0.59 0.07
N LEU A 58 5.53 -1.53 -0.59
CA LEU A 58 4.38 -2.22 0.02
C LEU A 58 4.76 -3.00 1.27
N ASN A 59 5.93 -3.64 1.29
CA ASN A 59 6.44 -4.35 2.48
C ASN A 59 6.69 -3.38 3.65
N GLN A 60 7.31 -2.23 3.37
CA GLN A 60 7.55 -1.21 4.39
C GLN A 60 6.24 -0.64 4.94
N LEU A 61 5.27 -0.37 4.05
CA LEU A 61 3.96 0.13 4.42
C LEU A 61 3.18 -0.85 5.31
N LEU A 62 3.12 -2.11 4.92
CA LEU A 62 2.45 -3.16 5.68
C LEU A 62 3.10 -3.40 7.05
N ALA A 63 4.43 -3.29 7.14
CA ALA A 63 5.13 -3.39 8.42
C ALA A 63 4.80 -2.22 9.37
N ALA A 64 4.52 -1.03 8.82
CA ALA A 64 4.19 0.16 9.60
C ALA A 64 2.73 0.20 10.07
N GLU A 65 1.77 -0.36 9.32
CA GLU A 65 0.35 -0.39 9.73
C GLU A 65 -0.01 -1.54 10.69
N ILE A 66 0.81 -2.59 10.78
CA ILE A 66 0.58 -3.73 11.69
C ILE A 66 1.11 -3.45 13.12
N MET A 67 1.84 -2.34 13.32
CA MET A 67 2.37 -1.90 14.62
C MET A 67 1.44 -0.95 15.38
#